data_AF-A0A4Q8U9Y0-F1
#
_entry.id   AF-A0A4Q8U9Y0-F1
#
_cell.length_a   1.000
_cell.length_b   1.000
_cell.length_c   1.000
_cell.angle_alpha   90.00
_cell.angle_beta   90.00
_cell.angle_gamma   90.00
#
_symmetry.space_group_name_H-M   'P 1'
#
loop_
_entity.id
_entity.type
_entity.pdbx_description
1 polymer ?
#
loop_
_entity_poly.entity_id
_entity_poly.type
_entity_poly.pdbx_seq_one_letter_code
_entity_poly.pdbx_strand_id
1 'polypeptide(L)'
;MVLRRRWCAGLPLIVSFFNNHKQTNHQYVIVDEAASFPIPVILNIVRQFPNWVLSTTLQGYEGSGKGFMHKLVPLLTTEITHKNPFTELEANRLKECDSDASEITEHALSVFQLKTPLRWAEDDPIETFFESTCLFEQQDNLRRHNKITLRHDWNVKCEFTLSKFSEINESDLQEVMYLLSLAHYQTTPDDLMRIMDSPDIILAMVIVQRRVIAAAIINIEGSTPLIELSEDIACGKRRPKGHLGAQRLALLSADPEIAKYKYWRINRIAVLPELQSKGIGSCVLQNVLKAAAEKQIDGVLTSYGQTPELNKFWQKNGFLIVDEGKKRNKASGETSALAVKTDSNCVKFVVERLIRNKHLEQSSTSFSDLPLDTREDYRKKLMHFSRGHRSLDDVWPIINKIAVAIEEKQSLCGTSGLETKPSDQCTKTSEVNPLLVSTCLIELKKPIINVERMAQLFGISGIKGVTQVMRKWILEALEFC
;
A
#
# COMPACT_ATOMS: atom_id res chain seq x y z
N MET A 1 -17.11 -6.54 25.64
CA MET A 1 -15.90 -7.16 25.03
C MET A 1 -14.80 -6.11 24.95
N VAL A 2 -13.55 -6.43 25.29
CA VAL A 2 -12.41 -5.49 25.21
C VAL A 2 -11.41 -5.97 24.16
N LEU A 3 -11.11 -5.13 23.17
CA LEU A 3 -10.11 -5.40 22.13
C LEU A 3 -8.86 -4.55 22.42
N ARG A 4 -7.67 -5.19 22.41
CA ARG A 4 -6.38 -4.52 22.66
C ARG A 4 -5.38 -4.76 21.54
N ARG A 5 -4.43 -3.85 21.39
CA ARG A 5 -3.34 -3.85 20.39
C ARG A 5 -2.57 -5.16 20.21
N ARG A 6 -2.39 -5.97 21.27
CA ARG A 6 -1.73 -7.29 21.19
C ARG A 6 -2.41 -8.26 20.21
N TRP A 7 -3.66 -8.01 19.86
CA TRP A 7 -4.40 -8.83 18.89
C TRP A 7 -4.14 -8.47 17.43
N CYS A 8 -3.37 -7.41 17.12
CA CYS A 8 -2.97 -7.07 15.74
C CYS A 8 -2.18 -8.22 15.07
N ALA A 9 -1.49 -9.07 15.83
CA ALA A 9 -0.83 -10.26 15.28
C ALA A 9 -1.82 -11.31 14.74
N GLY A 10 -3.08 -11.27 15.21
CA GLY A 10 -4.20 -12.12 14.79
C GLY A 10 -5.27 -11.36 13.99
N LEU A 11 -4.93 -10.24 13.33
CA LEU A 11 -5.84 -9.47 12.46
C LEU A 11 -6.70 -10.35 11.52
N PRO A 12 -6.18 -11.42 10.87
CA PRO A 12 -7.00 -12.32 10.07
C PRO A 12 -8.06 -13.07 10.88
N LEU A 13 -7.74 -13.48 12.11
CA LEU A 13 -8.68 -14.15 13.03
C LEU A 13 -9.75 -13.19 13.53
N ILE A 14 -9.38 -11.96 13.90
CA ILE A 14 -10.33 -10.91 14.29
C ILE A 14 -11.27 -10.54 13.14
N VAL A 15 -10.72 -10.31 11.96
CA VAL A 15 -11.53 -9.99 10.77
C VAL A 15 -12.41 -11.18 10.41
N SER A 16 -11.94 -12.42 10.52
CA SER A 16 -12.78 -13.60 10.32
C SER A 16 -13.85 -13.77 11.39
N PHE A 17 -13.58 -13.38 12.64
CA PHE A 17 -14.52 -13.44 13.75
C PHE A 17 -15.66 -12.44 13.56
N PHE A 18 -15.35 -11.21 13.10
CA PHE A 18 -16.35 -10.18 12.84
C PHE A 18 -16.96 -10.27 11.43
N ASN A 19 -16.33 -10.92 10.45
CA ASN A 19 -16.94 -11.15 9.12
C ASN A 19 -17.89 -12.34 9.11
N ASN A 20 -17.68 -13.33 9.98
CA ASN A 20 -18.67 -14.36 10.22
C ASN A 20 -19.76 -13.74 11.09
N HIS A 21 -20.95 -13.49 10.53
CA HIS A 21 -22.15 -12.94 11.18
C HIS A 21 -22.69 -13.79 12.36
N LYS A 22 -21.84 -14.35 13.22
CA LYS A 22 -22.25 -14.90 14.51
C LYS A 22 -22.49 -13.71 15.43
N GLN A 23 -23.76 -13.37 15.62
CA GLN A 23 -24.21 -12.42 16.63
C GLN A 23 -23.47 -12.69 17.94
N THR A 24 -22.62 -11.75 18.34
CA THR A 24 -22.05 -11.79 19.68
C THR A 24 -23.11 -11.30 20.66
N ASN A 25 -23.37 -12.03 21.74
CA ASN A 25 -24.32 -11.62 22.79
C ASN A 25 -23.88 -10.39 23.61
N HIS A 26 -22.83 -9.68 23.19
CA HIS A 26 -22.30 -8.55 23.96
C HIS A 26 -22.92 -7.25 23.47
N GLN A 27 -23.45 -6.46 24.40
CA GLN A 27 -24.04 -5.14 24.12
C GLN A 27 -22.99 -4.02 24.03
N TYR A 28 -21.80 -4.22 24.61
CA TYR A 28 -20.74 -3.21 24.71
C TYR A 28 -19.42 -3.71 24.13
N VAL A 29 -18.75 -2.86 23.36
CA VAL A 29 -17.36 -3.07 22.94
C VAL A 29 -16.47 -1.89 23.36
N ILE A 30 -15.30 -2.20 23.91
CA ILE A 30 -14.26 -1.20 24.20
C ILE A 30 -13.06 -1.55 23.35
N VAL A 31 -12.63 -0.61 22.49
CA VAL A 31 -11.43 -0.76 21.68
C VAL A 31 -10.35 0.15 22.26
N ASP A 32 -9.31 -0.50 22.78
CA ASP A 32 -8.13 0.16 23.31
C ASP A 32 -7.09 0.35 22.19
N GLU A 33 -6.54 1.56 22.12
CA GLU A 33 -5.68 2.05 21.03
C GLU A 33 -6.29 1.84 19.63
N ALA A 34 -7.46 2.44 19.38
CA ALA A 34 -8.20 2.30 18.13
C ALA A 34 -7.40 2.74 16.89
N ALA A 35 -6.48 3.71 17.03
CA ALA A 35 -5.52 4.07 15.98
C ALA A 35 -4.43 3.02 15.75
N SER A 36 -4.59 1.78 16.23
CA SER A 36 -3.79 0.62 15.83
C SER A 36 -4.54 -0.34 14.89
N PHE A 37 -5.84 -0.11 14.66
CA PHE A 37 -6.65 -0.87 13.72
C PHE A 37 -6.94 -0.09 12.43
N PRO A 38 -7.05 -0.78 11.27
CA PRO A 38 -7.57 -0.18 10.05
C PRO A 38 -8.99 0.40 10.25
N ILE A 39 -9.26 1.57 9.69
CA ILE A 39 -10.58 2.23 9.75
C ILE A 39 -11.72 1.28 9.35
N PRO A 40 -11.64 0.50 8.25
CA PRO A 40 -12.73 -0.42 7.89
C PRO A 40 -13.03 -1.48 8.95
N VAL A 41 -12.03 -1.89 9.73
CA VAL A 41 -12.21 -2.85 10.83
C VAL A 41 -12.94 -2.17 11.99
N ILE A 42 -12.57 -0.95 12.34
CA ILE A 42 -13.26 -0.16 13.37
C ILE A 42 -14.72 0.10 12.97
N LEU A 43 -14.98 0.49 11.72
CA LEU A 43 -16.35 0.69 11.22
C LEU A 43 -17.17 -0.61 11.29
N ASN A 44 -16.56 -1.75 10.94
CA ASN A 44 -17.24 -3.04 11.05
C ASN A 44 -17.56 -3.39 12.52
N ILE A 45 -16.64 -3.14 13.45
CA ILE A 45 -16.87 -3.35 14.88
C ILE A 45 -18.03 -2.44 15.35
N VAL A 46 -17.97 -1.14 15.06
CA VAL A 46 -19.00 -0.17 15.46
C VAL A 46 -20.39 -0.54 14.93
N ARG A 47 -20.49 -1.10 13.72
CA ARG A 47 -21.76 -1.58 13.16
C ARG A 47 -22.35 -2.81 13.87
N GLN A 48 -21.52 -3.60 14.55
CA GLN A 48 -21.95 -4.86 15.17
C GLN A 48 -22.33 -4.70 16.65
N PHE A 49 -21.91 -3.62 17.29
CA PHE A 49 -22.18 -3.37 18.71
C PHE A 49 -23.03 -2.11 18.88
N PRO A 50 -24.13 -2.17 19.65
CA PRO A 50 -24.97 -1.00 19.87
C PRO A 50 -24.26 0.08 20.70
N ASN A 51 -23.42 -0.34 21.66
CA ASN A 51 -22.65 0.58 22.49
C ASN A 51 -21.15 0.32 22.33
N TRP A 52 -20.38 1.39 22.15
CA TRP A 52 -18.96 1.28 21.92
C TRP A 52 -18.17 2.42 22.56
N VAL A 53 -16.94 2.12 22.97
CA VAL A 53 -15.96 3.11 23.45
C VAL A 53 -14.67 2.88 22.67
N LEU A 54 -14.18 3.93 22.01
CA LEU A 54 -12.88 3.91 21.33
C LEU A 54 -11.93 4.80 22.11
N SER A 55 -10.77 4.27 22.47
CA SER A 55 -9.70 5.03 23.11
C SER A 55 -8.46 5.01 22.23
N THR A 56 -7.71 6.11 22.19
CA THR A 56 -6.48 6.22 21.39
C THR A 56 -5.56 7.28 21.96
N THR A 57 -4.26 7.09 21.74
CA THR A 57 -3.24 8.06 22.12
C THR A 57 -3.11 9.12 21.01
N LEU A 58 -3.39 10.38 21.33
CA LEU A 58 -3.28 11.48 20.35
C LEU A 58 -1.83 11.87 20.10
N GLN A 59 -1.01 11.85 21.15
CA GLN A 59 0.38 12.31 21.14
C GLN A 59 1.23 11.29 21.89
N GLY A 60 2.31 10.84 21.25
CA GLY A 60 3.21 9.88 21.87
C GLY A 60 4.27 9.37 20.90
N TYR A 61 5.23 8.64 21.47
CA TYR A 61 6.37 8.10 20.73
C TYR A 61 5.99 6.99 19.73
N GLU A 62 4.87 6.28 19.96
CA GLU A 62 4.42 5.16 19.12
C GLU A 62 3.51 5.57 17.95
N GLY A 63 3.19 6.85 17.82
CA GLY A 63 2.33 7.39 16.76
C GLY A 63 1.50 8.59 17.19
N SER A 64 0.96 9.30 16.20
CA SER A 64 -0.01 10.38 16.38
C SER A 64 -1.40 9.90 15.96
N GLY A 65 -2.30 9.75 16.93
CA GLY A 65 -3.72 9.48 16.68
C GLY A 65 -4.48 10.67 16.07
N LYS A 66 -3.85 11.84 15.89
CA LYS A 66 -4.50 13.04 15.34
C LYS A 66 -5.02 12.80 13.92
N GLY A 67 -4.19 12.26 13.02
CA GLY A 67 -4.62 11.94 11.66
C GLY A 67 -5.70 10.86 11.60
N PHE A 68 -5.66 9.90 12.54
CA PHE A 68 -6.71 8.89 12.69
C PHE A 68 -8.04 9.52 13.11
N MET A 69 -8.03 10.38 14.13
CA MET A 69 -9.23 11.09 14.60
C MET A 69 -9.84 11.98 13.51
N HIS A 70 -9.01 12.73 12.78
CA HIS A 70 -9.48 13.58 11.67
C HIS A 70 -10.19 12.81 10.56
N LYS A 71 -9.80 11.55 10.32
CA LYS A 71 -10.46 10.68 9.31
C LYS A 71 -11.63 9.90 9.89
N LEU A 72 -11.50 9.37 11.10
CA LEU A 72 -12.49 8.50 11.71
C LEU A 72 -13.72 9.27 12.19
N VAL A 73 -13.55 10.43 12.83
CA VAL A 73 -14.67 11.20 13.41
C VAL A 73 -15.73 11.55 12.36
N PRO A 74 -15.38 12.10 11.17
CA PRO A 74 -16.37 12.35 10.12
C PRO A 74 -17.10 11.09 9.67
N LEU A 75 -16.39 9.96 9.53
CA LEU A 75 -16.97 8.69 9.11
C LEU A 75 -17.93 8.14 10.16
N LEU A 76 -17.58 8.21 11.45
CA LEU A 76 -18.46 7.79 12.54
C LEU A 76 -19.70 8.67 12.61
N THR A 77 -19.58 9.99 12.43
CA THR A 77 -20.75 10.87 12.36
C THR A 77 -21.69 10.44 11.24
N THR A 78 -21.16 10.13 10.04
CA THR A 78 -21.97 9.62 8.93
C THR A 78 -22.62 8.25 9.25
N GLU A 79 -21.87 7.31 9.81
CA GLU A 79 -22.39 5.98 10.17
C GLU A 79 -23.47 6.03 11.26
N ILE A 80 -23.33 6.91 12.25
CA ILE A 80 -24.35 7.10 13.30
C ILE A 80 -25.62 7.70 12.71
N THR A 81 -25.50 8.61 11.73
CA THR A 81 -26.67 9.20 11.05
C THR A 81 -27.39 8.22 10.12
N HIS A 82 -26.69 7.21 9.59
CA HIS A 82 -27.31 6.13 8.81
C HIS A 82 -27.77 5.01 9.74
N LYS A 83 -29.06 5.04 10.10
CA LYS A 83 -29.83 4.04 10.88
C LYS A 83 -29.14 2.67 10.97
N ASN A 84 -28.49 2.41 12.10
CA ASN A 84 -27.90 1.12 12.41
C ASN A 84 -29.05 0.09 12.57
N PRO A 85 -29.03 -1.11 11.95
CA PRO A 85 -30.11 -2.09 12.06
C PRO A 85 -30.47 -2.50 13.50
N PHE A 86 -29.59 -2.26 14.48
CA PHE A 86 -29.90 -2.42 15.91
C PHE A 86 -30.83 -1.34 16.47
N THR A 87 -30.79 -0.11 15.95
CA THR A 87 -31.71 0.96 16.37
C THR A 87 -33.16 0.70 15.93
N GLU A 88 -33.38 -0.07 14.85
CA GLU A 88 -34.73 -0.53 14.47
C GLU A 88 -35.27 -1.62 15.40
N LEU A 89 -34.40 -2.48 15.94
CA LEU A 89 -34.79 -3.53 16.88
C LEU A 89 -35.16 -2.96 18.26
N GLU A 90 -34.51 -1.89 18.70
CA GLU A 90 -34.92 -1.17 19.91
C GLU A 90 -36.13 -0.26 19.65
N ALA A 91 -36.20 0.45 18.52
CA ALA A 91 -37.38 1.25 18.16
C ALA A 91 -38.65 0.40 17.96
N ASN A 92 -38.52 -0.86 17.54
CA ASN A 92 -39.65 -1.79 17.45
C ASN A 92 -39.99 -2.44 18.80
N ARG A 93 -39.02 -2.63 19.72
CA ARG A 93 -39.30 -3.09 21.10
C ARG A 93 -39.89 -2.01 22.00
N LEU A 94 -39.49 -0.75 21.81
CA LEU A 94 -40.02 0.42 22.51
C LEU A 94 -41.40 0.86 21.97
N LYS A 95 -41.84 0.32 20.83
CA LYS A 95 -43.21 0.56 20.32
C LYS A 95 -44.28 -0.35 20.94
N GLU A 96 -43.89 -1.40 21.66
CA GLU A 96 -44.83 -2.31 22.34
C GLU A 96 -45.08 -1.94 23.81
N CYS A 97 -44.37 -0.94 24.36
CA CYS A 97 -44.61 -0.42 25.69
C CYS A 97 -44.54 1.11 25.66
N ASP A 98 -45.68 1.73 25.96
CA ASP A 98 -45.91 3.18 26.12
C ASP A 98 -46.04 4.05 24.85
N SER A 99 -47.30 4.38 24.57
CA SER A 99 -47.72 5.53 23.79
C SER A 99 -47.49 6.82 24.59
N ASP A 100 -46.24 7.32 24.62
CA ASP A 100 -45.89 8.75 24.81
C ASP A 100 -44.38 8.89 25.04
N ALA A 101 -43.59 8.85 23.96
CA ALA A 101 -42.21 9.37 23.95
C ALA A 101 -41.73 9.52 22.50
N SER A 102 -42.24 10.53 21.82
CA SER A 102 -41.61 11.07 20.61
C SER A 102 -40.33 11.83 20.99
N GLU A 103 -39.23 11.11 21.17
CA GLU A 103 -37.87 11.66 21.11
C GLU A 103 -36.92 10.51 20.78
N ILE A 104 -36.71 10.28 19.48
CA ILE A 104 -35.60 9.46 19.00
C ILE A 104 -34.34 10.21 19.42
N THR A 105 -33.73 9.80 20.53
CA THR A 105 -32.47 10.38 21.00
C THR A 105 -31.41 10.10 19.95
N GLU A 106 -31.12 11.08 19.10
CA GLU A 106 -29.93 11.05 18.25
C GLU A 106 -28.73 10.83 19.17
N HIS A 107 -28.14 9.63 19.13
CA HIS A 107 -26.96 9.31 19.93
C HIS A 107 -25.78 10.10 19.36
N ALA A 108 -25.62 11.34 19.80
CA ALA A 108 -24.56 12.21 19.35
C ALA A 108 -23.18 11.62 19.72
N LEU A 109 -22.26 11.62 18.75
CA LEU A 109 -20.88 11.22 18.97
C LEU A 109 -20.24 12.09 20.06
N SER A 110 -19.98 11.49 21.22
CA SER A 110 -19.31 12.19 22.34
C SER A 110 -17.81 11.94 22.28
N VAL A 111 -17.04 13.02 22.14
CA VAL A 111 -15.56 12.97 22.12
C VAL A 111 -15.01 13.56 23.41
N PHE A 112 -14.31 12.75 24.19
CA PHE A 112 -13.65 13.16 25.43
C PHE A 112 -12.14 13.15 25.25
N GLN A 113 -11.45 14.14 25.82
CA GLN A 113 -10.00 14.21 25.84
C GLN A 113 -9.50 14.24 27.29
N LEU A 114 -8.61 13.32 27.63
CA LEU A 114 -7.88 13.33 28.88
C LEU A 114 -6.57 14.10 28.68
N LYS A 115 -6.28 15.06 29.57
CA LYS A 115 -5.09 15.93 29.49
C LYS A 115 -4.19 15.80 30.71
N THR A 116 -4.76 15.68 31.90
CA THR A 116 -4.02 15.58 33.15
C THR A 116 -3.20 14.28 33.21
N PRO A 117 -1.86 14.35 33.29
CA PRO A 117 -1.02 13.17 33.47
C PRO A 117 -1.23 12.59 34.87
N LEU A 118 -1.20 11.26 34.98
CA LEU A 118 -1.34 10.56 36.26
C LEU A 118 0.01 10.30 36.94
N ARG A 119 1.08 10.16 36.15
CA ARG A 119 2.39 9.66 36.60
C ARG A 119 3.35 10.75 37.07
N TRP A 120 3.15 11.97 36.59
CA TRP A 120 3.94 13.16 36.93
C TRP A 120 3.00 14.35 37.07
N ALA A 121 3.54 15.48 37.52
CA ALA A 121 2.75 16.70 37.73
C ALA A 121 2.29 17.30 36.41
N GLU A 122 1.18 18.05 36.44
CA GLU A 122 0.87 18.97 35.34
C GLU A 122 2.05 19.96 35.17
N ASP A 123 2.39 20.26 33.92
CA ASP A 123 3.51 21.14 33.52
C ASP A 123 4.92 20.66 33.90
N ASP A 124 5.18 19.35 33.81
CA ASP A 124 6.53 18.80 34.03
C ASP A 124 7.52 19.36 32.97
N PRO A 125 8.60 20.05 33.39
CA PRO A 125 9.54 20.68 32.46
C PRO A 125 10.29 19.66 31.58
N ILE A 126 10.44 18.40 32.03
CA ILE A 126 11.04 17.32 31.24
C ILE A 126 10.07 16.89 30.14
N GLU A 127 8.77 16.80 30.43
CA GLU A 127 7.75 16.54 29.42
C GLU A 127 7.75 17.66 28.36
N THR A 128 7.71 18.93 28.78
CA THR A 128 7.80 20.08 27.87
C THR A 128 9.07 20.06 27.02
N PHE A 129 10.21 19.66 27.60
CA PHE A 129 11.47 19.51 26.87
C PHE A 129 11.37 18.43 25.78
N PHE A 130 10.80 17.26 26.08
CA PHE A 130 10.61 16.21 25.06
C PHE A 130 9.60 16.60 24.01
N GLU A 131 8.52 17.28 24.38
CA GLU A 131 7.49 17.76 23.46
C GLU A 131 8.03 18.77 22.46
N SER A 132 8.82 19.73 22.94
CA SER A 132 9.48 20.73 22.10
C SER A 132 10.56 20.11 21.22
N THR A 133 11.42 19.25 21.77
CA THR A 133 12.54 18.64 21.02
C THR A 133 12.06 17.68 19.92
N CYS A 134 11.04 16.86 20.22
CA CYS A 134 10.50 15.89 19.27
C CYS A 134 9.40 16.47 18.38
N LEU A 135 9.08 17.76 18.51
CA LEU A 135 8.02 18.45 17.77
C LEU A 135 6.64 17.75 17.88
N PHE A 136 6.34 17.18 19.06
CA PHE A 136 5.06 16.51 19.32
C PHE A 136 3.91 17.52 19.45
N GLU A 137 4.23 18.68 20.02
CA GLU A 137 3.30 19.74 20.27
C GLU A 137 3.39 20.82 19.17
N GLN A 138 2.27 21.05 18.50
CA GLN A 138 1.86 22.42 18.24
C GLN A 138 0.54 22.57 18.97
N GLN A 139 0.56 23.35 20.05
CA GLN A 139 -0.66 23.92 20.58
C GLN A 139 -1.43 24.57 19.42
N ASP A 140 -2.75 24.59 19.52
CA ASP A 140 -3.66 25.39 18.71
C ASP A 140 -3.30 26.91 18.66
N ASN A 141 -2.12 27.33 19.12
CA ASN A 141 -1.55 28.66 18.93
C ASN A 141 -1.41 29.06 17.45
N LEU A 142 -1.28 28.10 16.51
CA LEU A 142 -1.40 28.37 15.06
C LEU A 142 -2.84 28.49 14.55
N ARG A 143 -3.86 28.13 15.35
CA ARG A 143 -5.26 28.51 15.08
C ARG A 143 -5.56 29.94 15.54
N ARG A 144 -4.82 30.48 16.53
CA ARG A 144 -5.02 31.87 17.01
C ARG A 144 -4.50 32.94 16.05
N HIS A 145 -3.52 32.65 15.19
CA HIS A 145 -3.00 33.59 14.20
C HIS A 145 -3.64 33.45 12.81
N ASN A 146 -4.96 33.64 12.76
CA ASN A 146 -5.79 33.81 11.57
C ASN A 146 -6.48 32.51 11.10
N LYS A 147 -7.83 32.54 11.15
CA LYS A 147 -8.62 32.14 9.99
C LYS A 147 -7.89 32.71 8.79
N ILE A 148 -7.21 31.87 8.01
CA ILE A 148 -6.73 32.33 6.71
C ILE A 148 -8.02 32.74 6.01
N THR A 149 -8.28 34.05 5.91
CA THR A 149 -9.41 34.60 5.19
C THR A 149 -9.08 34.41 3.73
N LEU A 150 -9.11 33.15 3.30
CA LEU A 150 -8.95 32.73 1.92
C LEU A 150 -10.20 33.24 1.23
N ARG A 151 -10.10 34.46 0.71
CA ARG A 151 -10.99 34.88 -0.37
C ARG A 151 -10.93 33.78 -1.41
N HIS A 152 -12.07 33.43 -1.97
CA HIS A 152 -12.23 32.32 -2.92
C HIS A 152 -11.39 32.51 -4.21
N ASP A 153 -10.63 33.60 -4.31
CA ASP A 153 -9.64 33.86 -5.35
C ASP A 153 -8.24 33.48 -4.87
N TRP A 154 -7.69 32.39 -5.42
CA TRP A 154 -6.32 31.91 -5.18
C TRP A 154 -5.24 32.80 -5.84
N ASN A 155 -5.42 34.12 -5.87
CA ASN A 155 -4.42 35.08 -6.38
C ASN A 155 -3.30 35.39 -5.36
N VAL A 156 -3.19 34.58 -4.29
CA VAL A 156 -2.14 34.75 -3.30
C VAL A 156 -0.83 34.18 -3.85
N LYS A 157 0.23 35.00 -3.83
CA LYS A 157 1.59 34.56 -4.17
C LYS A 157 1.94 33.34 -3.31
N CYS A 158 1.95 32.18 -3.95
CA CYS A 158 2.42 30.95 -3.34
C CYS A 158 3.93 30.89 -3.59
N GLU A 159 4.70 30.76 -2.52
CA GLU A 159 6.13 30.53 -2.63
C GLU A 159 6.37 29.02 -2.59
N PHE A 160 7.06 28.49 -3.59
CA PHE A 160 7.51 27.11 -3.62
C PHE A 160 9.00 27.06 -3.32
N THR A 161 9.37 26.27 -2.32
CA THR A 161 10.77 26.06 -1.96
C THR A 161 11.12 24.59 -2.01
N LEU A 162 12.35 24.30 -2.43
CA LEU A 162 12.90 22.95 -2.49
C LEU A 162 14.26 22.98 -1.79
N SER A 163 14.31 22.49 -0.57
CA SER A 163 15.46 22.65 0.31
C SER A 163 15.88 21.32 0.92
N LYS A 164 17.16 21.21 1.28
CA LYS A 164 17.61 20.16 2.20
C LYS A 164 17.16 20.49 3.61
N PHE A 165 17.09 19.47 4.46
CA PHE A 165 16.74 19.68 5.87
C PHE A 165 17.62 20.73 6.55
N SER A 166 18.93 20.69 6.32
CA SER A 166 19.92 21.62 6.91
C SER A 166 19.72 23.09 6.55
N GLU A 167 18.89 23.38 5.55
CA GLU A 167 18.64 24.73 5.04
C GLU A 167 17.30 25.31 5.54
N ILE A 168 16.51 24.52 6.29
CA ILE A 168 15.17 24.89 6.75
C ILE A 168 15.25 25.42 8.18
N ASN A 169 14.54 26.52 8.44
CA ASN A 169 14.45 27.06 9.80
C ASN A 169 13.53 26.19 10.68
N GLU A 170 13.70 26.29 11.99
CA GLU A 170 12.96 25.45 12.94
C GLU A 170 11.44 25.64 12.87
N SER A 171 10.97 26.86 12.59
CA SER A 171 9.53 27.18 12.48
C SER A 171 8.87 26.46 11.31
N ASP A 172 9.47 26.52 10.12
CA ASP A 172 8.95 25.86 8.92
C ASP A 172 8.99 24.34 9.09
N LEU A 173 10.05 23.82 9.72
CA LEU A 173 10.17 22.40 10.01
C LEU A 173 9.06 21.91 10.95
N GLN A 174 8.78 22.66 12.02
CA GLN A 174 7.68 22.36 12.94
C GLN A 174 6.36 22.26 12.19
N GLU A 175 6.08 23.20 11.28
CA GLU A 175 4.87 23.17 10.47
C GLU A 175 4.84 21.97 9.49
N VAL A 176 5.97 21.62 8.88
CA VAL A 176 6.09 20.42 8.03
C VAL A 176 5.77 19.16 8.84
N MET A 177 6.37 19.00 10.03
CA MET A 177 6.15 17.84 10.88
C MET A 177 4.69 17.76 11.37
N TYR A 178 4.11 18.91 11.71
CA TYR A 178 2.70 19.00 12.02
C TYR A 178 1.81 18.53 10.85
N LEU A 179 2.04 19.03 9.63
CA LEU A 179 1.30 18.61 8.43
C LEU A 179 1.39 17.11 8.19
N LEU A 180 2.56 16.52 8.35
CA LEU A 180 2.78 15.09 8.17
C LEU A 180 2.05 14.25 9.22
N SER A 181 1.98 14.75 10.46
CA SER A 181 1.24 14.11 11.56
C SER A 181 -0.28 14.09 11.32
N LEU A 182 -0.81 15.10 10.61
CA LEU A 182 -2.24 15.15 10.23
C LEU A 182 -2.57 14.19 9.09
N ALA A 183 -1.68 14.04 8.12
CA ALA A 183 -1.94 13.26 6.91
C ALA A 183 -1.81 11.74 7.14
N HIS A 184 -0.92 11.32 8.06
CA HIS A 184 -0.56 9.93 8.26
C HIS A 184 -0.90 9.40 9.65
N TYR A 185 -1.53 8.23 9.64
CA TYR A 185 -1.98 7.44 10.79
C TYR A 185 -0.88 7.03 11.78
N GLN A 186 0.39 6.97 11.32
CA GLN A 186 1.56 6.70 12.15
C GLN A 186 2.68 7.64 11.72
N THR A 187 2.81 8.73 12.44
CA THR A 187 4.01 9.58 12.40
C THR A 187 4.71 9.42 13.73
N THR A 188 5.98 9.04 13.68
CA THR A 188 6.82 8.72 14.85
C THR A 188 7.99 9.68 14.93
N PRO A 189 8.62 9.89 16.10
CA PRO A 189 9.85 10.65 16.23
C PRO A 189 10.97 10.15 15.32
N ASP A 190 11.02 8.85 15.07
CA ASP A 190 11.97 8.25 14.13
C ASP A 190 11.80 8.78 12.70
N ASP A 191 10.60 9.23 12.31
CA ASP A 191 10.39 9.86 11.02
C ASP A 191 11.12 11.21 10.96
N LEU A 192 11.08 12.00 12.05
CA LEU A 192 11.84 13.24 12.16
C LEU A 192 13.35 12.95 12.06
N MET A 193 13.87 12.02 12.88
CA MET A 193 15.29 11.65 12.83
C MET A 193 15.73 11.20 11.43
N ARG A 194 14.90 10.39 10.75
CA ARG A 194 15.18 9.96 9.37
C ARG A 194 15.22 11.13 8.38
N ILE A 195 14.36 12.13 8.55
CA ILE A 195 14.34 13.35 7.72
C ILE A 195 15.61 14.18 7.98
N MET A 196 16.04 14.27 9.25
CA MET A 196 17.23 15.02 9.66
C MET A 196 18.53 14.40 9.17
N ASP A 197 18.68 13.08 9.34
CA ASP A 197 19.95 12.39 9.12
C ASP A 197 20.19 12.01 7.65
N SER A 198 19.15 11.96 6.82
CA SER A 198 19.28 11.45 5.46
C SER A 198 19.69 12.55 4.47
N PRO A 199 20.89 12.47 3.87
CA PRO A 199 21.33 13.43 2.85
C PRO A 199 20.54 13.31 1.54
N ASP A 200 19.84 12.19 1.36
CA ASP A 200 19.03 11.86 0.18
C ASP A 200 17.58 12.34 0.29
N ILE A 201 17.25 13.13 1.32
CA ILE A 201 15.92 13.72 1.50
C ILE A 201 15.91 15.18 1.05
N ILE A 202 14.89 15.50 0.26
CA ILE A 202 14.56 16.85 -0.16
C ILE A 202 13.14 17.16 0.34
N LEU A 203 12.96 18.35 0.90
CA LEU A 203 11.67 18.85 1.33
C LEU A 203 11.17 19.89 0.32
N ALA A 204 9.97 19.64 -0.22
CA ALA A 204 9.25 20.59 -1.05
C ALA A 204 8.16 21.24 -0.20
N MET A 205 8.14 22.56 -0.11
CA MET A 205 7.17 23.31 0.71
C MET A 205 6.42 24.32 -0.14
N VAL A 206 5.15 24.54 0.19
CA VAL A 206 4.35 25.66 -0.31
C VAL A 206 4.01 26.56 0.85
N ILE A 207 4.51 27.80 0.77
CA ILE A 207 4.38 28.81 1.82
C ILE A 207 3.44 29.90 1.33
N VAL A 208 2.46 30.23 2.18
CA VAL A 208 1.50 31.31 1.96
C VAL A 208 1.42 32.14 3.22
N GLN A 209 1.64 33.46 3.11
CA GLN A 209 1.60 34.39 4.25
C GLN A 209 2.49 33.94 5.43
N ARG A 210 3.70 33.42 5.15
CA ARG A 210 4.65 32.87 6.13
C ARG A 210 4.16 31.62 6.88
N ARG A 211 3.27 30.85 6.26
CA ARG A 211 2.80 29.57 6.77
C ARG A 211 2.94 28.49 5.72
N VAL A 212 3.49 27.34 6.09
CA VAL A 212 3.54 26.12 5.29
C VAL A 212 2.14 25.52 5.23
N ILE A 213 1.54 25.53 4.04
CA ILE A 213 0.19 25.00 3.81
C ILE A 213 0.21 23.59 3.19
N ALA A 214 1.33 23.22 2.58
CA ALA A 214 1.56 21.92 2.00
C ALA A 214 3.06 21.59 2.01
N ALA A 215 3.36 20.31 2.17
CA ALA A 215 4.74 19.80 2.16
C ALA A 215 4.80 18.43 1.49
N ALA A 216 5.93 18.13 0.84
CA ALA A 216 6.24 16.80 0.34
C ALA A 216 7.67 16.39 0.71
N ILE A 217 7.82 15.16 1.19
CA ILE A 217 9.11 14.52 1.45
C ILE A 217 9.48 13.72 0.20
N ILE A 218 10.64 14.01 -0.36
CA ILE A 218 11.17 13.37 -1.55
C ILE A 218 12.47 12.65 -1.19
N ASN A 219 12.54 11.35 -1.50
CA ASN A 219 13.78 10.58 -1.43
C ASN A 219 14.43 10.54 -2.82
N ILE A 220 15.73 10.81 -2.89
CA ILE A 220 16.54 10.57 -4.07
C ILE A 220 16.80 9.06 -4.15
N GLU A 221 16.52 8.46 -5.31
CA GLU A 221 16.69 7.02 -5.52
C GLU A 221 17.43 6.68 -6.81
N GLY A 222 18.01 5.47 -6.89
CA GLY A 222 18.73 5.02 -8.08
C GLY A 222 20.15 5.58 -8.20
N SER A 223 20.71 5.51 -9.40
CA SER A 223 22.06 5.99 -9.72
C SER A 223 23.17 5.23 -8.96
N THR A 224 24.23 5.92 -8.56
CA THR A 224 25.50 5.35 -8.06
C THR A 224 25.37 4.24 -7.01
N PRO A 225 24.47 4.30 -6.00
CA PRO A 225 24.38 3.25 -4.99
C PRO A 225 23.89 1.90 -5.54
N LEU A 226 23.20 1.91 -6.68
CA LEU A 226 22.56 0.72 -7.26
C LEU A 226 23.26 0.19 -8.50
N ILE A 227 24.29 0.86 -9.04
CA ILE A 227 24.97 0.44 -10.28
C ILE A 227 25.57 -0.96 -10.14
N GLU A 228 26.38 -1.20 -9.11
CA GLU A 228 27.03 -2.50 -8.89
C GLU A 228 26.04 -3.62 -8.53
N LEU A 229 24.91 -3.25 -7.91
CA LEU A 229 23.88 -4.19 -7.48
C LEU A 229 22.75 -4.39 -8.51
N SER A 230 22.80 -3.69 -9.65
CA SER A 230 21.71 -3.60 -10.62
C SER A 230 21.22 -4.97 -11.12
N GLU A 231 22.14 -5.86 -11.50
CA GLU A 231 21.81 -7.23 -11.94
C GLU A 231 21.20 -8.06 -10.81
N ASP A 232 21.82 -8.01 -9.62
CA ASP A 232 21.36 -8.74 -8.44
C ASP A 232 19.97 -8.26 -7.99
N ILE A 233 19.64 -6.98 -8.19
CA ILE A 233 18.32 -6.40 -7.93
C ILE A 233 17.31 -6.84 -8.98
N ALA A 234 17.64 -6.71 -10.26
CA ALA A 234 16.75 -7.04 -11.39
C ALA A 234 16.35 -8.53 -11.36
N CYS A 235 17.25 -9.42 -10.95
CA CYS A 235 16.95 -10.85 -10.80
C CYS A 235 16.26 -11.19 -9.47
N GLY A 236 16.33 -10.31 -8.46
CA GLY A 236 15.71 -10.49 -7.13
C GLY A 236 16.60 -11.12 -6.06
N LYS A 237 17.89 -11.33 -6.34
CA LYS A 237 18.89 -11.92 -5.43
C LYS A 237 19.26 -10.98 -4.28
N ARG A 238 19.33 -9.67 -4.52
CA ARG A 238 19.61 -8.66 -3.49
C ARG A 238 18.45 -7.67 -3.34
N ARG A 239 18.23 -7.21 -2.11
CA ARG A 239 17.27 -6.15 -1.76
C ARG A 239 17.95 -5.19 -0.78
N PRO A 240 18.71 -4.20 -1.28
CA PRO A 240 19.36 -3.23 -0.40
C PRO A 240 18.33 -2.39 0.36
N LYS A 241 18.75 -1.82 1.49
CA LYS A 241 17.93 -0.87 2.25
C LYS A 241 17.85 0.45 1.46
N GLY A 242 16.66 1.06 1.42
CA GLY A 242 16.41 2.29 0.65
C GLY A 242 16.05 2.03 -0.83
N HIS A 243 15.93 3.09 -1.62
CA HIS A 243 15.69 3.02 -3.08
C HIS A 243 14.49 2.15 -3.51
N LEU A 244 13.37 2.23 -2.75
CA LEU A 244 12.23 1.31 -2.90
C LEU A 244 11.63 1.34 -4.32
N GLY A 245 11.44 2.53 -4.89
CA GLY A 245 10.83 2.69 -6.20
C GLY A 245 11.75 2.17 -7.31
N ALA A 246 13.02 2.61 -7.30
CA ALA A 246 14.01 2.21 -8.29
C ALA A 246 14.25 0.68 -8.30
N GLN A 247 14.44 0.08 -7.11
CA GLN A 247 14.66 -1.37 -7.01
C GLN A 247 13.42 -2.17 -7.45
N ARG A 248 12.21 -1.66 -7.15
CA ARG A 248 10.97 -2.34 -7.51
C ARG A 248 10.71 -2.28 -9.00
N LEU A 249 10.99 -1.14 -9.64
CA LEU A 249 10.91 -1.02 -11.10
C LEU A 249 11.88 -1.99 -11.79
N ALA A 250 13.16 -2.00 -11.38
CA ALA A 250 14.18 -2.89 -11.95
C ALA A 250 13.81 -4.38 -11.77
N LEU A 251 13.28 -4.73 -10.60
CA LEU A 251 12.77 -6.08 -10.36
C LEU A 251 11.61 -6.39 -11.31
N LEU A 252 10.60 -5.53 -11.41
CA LEU A 252 9.39 -5.79 -12.23
C LEU A 252 9.70 -5.93 -13.72
N SER A 253 10.60 -5.08 -14.24
CA SER A 253 11.05 -5.12 -15.63
C SER A 253 12.07 -6.22 -15.91
N ALA A 254 12.67 -6.81 -14.86
CA ALA A 254 13.84 -7.69 -14.99
C ALA A 254 14.97 -7.04 -15.81
N ASP A 255 15.10 -5.71 -15.68
CA ASP A 255 16.04 -4.88 -16.43
C ASP A 255 17.00 -4.16 -15.46
N PRO A 256 18.30 -4.47 -15.47
CA PRO A 256 19.27 -3.84 -14.58
C PRO A 256 19.52 -2.36 -14.89
N GLU A 257 19.31 -1.90 -16.14
CA GLU A 257 19.54 -0.50 -16.50
C GLU A 257 18.62 0.44 -15.74
N ILE A 258 17.41 -0.05 -15.41
CA ILE A 258 16.42 0.71 -14.65
C ILE A 258 16.93 1.12 -13.26
N ALA A 259 17.78 0.32 -12.63
CA ALA A 259 18.35 0.67 -11.33
C ALA A 259 19.38 1.82 -11.40
N LYS A 260 19.96 2.07 -12.59
CA LYS A 260 21.04 3.03 -12.80
C LYS A 260 20.55 4.46 -13.06
N TYR A 261 19.28 4.65 -13.41
CA TYR A 261 18.68 5.97 -13.57
C TYR A 261 18.46 6.67 -12.23
N LYS A 262 18.30 7.99 -12.26
CA LYS A 262 18.07 8.82 -11.08
C LYS A 262 16.59 9.13 -10.93
N TYR A 263 16.05 8.84 -9.75
CA TYR A 263 14.65 9.01 -9.44
C TYR A 263 14.43 9.90 -8.23
N TRP A 264 13.27 10.53 -8.19
CA TRP A 264 12.72 11.15 -6.99
C TRP A 264 11.49 10.40 -6.55
N ARG A 265 11.53 9.72 -5.40
CA ARG A 265 10.33 9.12 -4.82
C ARG A 265 9.69 10.07 -3.84
N ILE A 266 8.47 10.51 -4.15
CA ILE A 266 7.60 11.18 -3.20
C ILE A 266 7.19 10.14 -2.15
N ASN A 267 7.74 10.30 -0.95
CA ASN A 267 7.48 9.43 0.19
C ASN A 267 6.19 9.83 0.90
N ARG A 268 6.06 11.13 1.16
CA ARG A 268 4.87 11.70 1.79
C ARG A 268 4.52 13.01 1.09
N ILE A 269 3.23 13.27 0.97
CA ILE A 269 2.68 14.56 0.55
C ILE A 269 1.51 14.89 1.46
N ALA A 270 1.53 16.08 2.04
CA ALA A 270 0.54 16.55 2.98
C ALA A 270 0.08 17.95 2.59
N VAL A 271 -1.22 18.19 2.71
CA VAL A 271 -1.87 19.49 2.55
C VAL A 271 -2.77 19.68 3.76
N LEU A 272 -2.81 20.90 4.30
CA LEU A 272 -3.73 21.25 5.38
C LEU A 272 -5.15 20.74 5.09
N PRO A 273 -5.81 20.02 6.02
CA PRO A 273 -7.13 19.43 5.81
C PRO A 273 -8.16 20.40 5.24
N GLU A 274 -8.19 21.64 5.73
CA GLU A 274 -9.13 22.69 5.32
C GLU A 274 -8.91 23.18 3.88
N LEU A 275 -7.77 22.83 3.29
CA LEU A 275 -7.32 23.25 1.97
C LEU A 275 -7.22 22.08 0.98
N GLN A 276 -7.56 20.87 1.41
CA GLN A 276 -7.64 19.72 0.51
C GLN A 276 -8.72 19.93 -0.56
N SER A 277 -8.60 19.20 -1.66
CA SER A 277 -9.51 19.28 -2.82
C SER A 277 -9.56 20.64 -3.54
N LYS A 278 -8.72 21.62 -3.17
CA LYS A 278 -8.57 22.93 -3.87
C LYS A 278 -7.45 22.98 -4.91
N GLY A 279 -6.84 21.83 -5.23
CA GLY A 279 -5.76 21.74 -6.24
C GLY A 279 -4.35 22.02 -5.73
N ILE A 280 -4.15 22.30 -4.44
CA ILE A 280 -2.84 22.60 -3.85
C ILE A 280 -1.88 21.42 -3.98
N GLY A 281 -2.34 20.19 -3.71
CA GLY A 281 -1.52 18.99 -3.89
C GLY A 281 -1.04 18.85 -5.33
N SER A 282 -1.89 19.18 -6.32
CA SER A 282 -1.49 19.20 -7.73
C SER A 282 -0.46 20.30 -8.03
N CYS A 283 -0.59 21.48 -7.42
CA CYS A 283 0.40 22.56 -7.53
C CYS A 283 1.77 22.13 -6.97
N VAL A 284 1.80 21.49 -5.81
CA VAL A 284 3.04 20.91 -5.24
C VAL A 284 3.67 19.93 -6.23
N LEU A 285 2.89 19.00 -6.78
CA LEU A 285 3.40 18.01 -7.73
C LEU A 285 3.92 18.66 -9.01
N GLN A 286 3.24 19.65 -9.57
CA GLN A 286 3.69 20.36 -10.77
C GLN A 286 5.04 21.05 -10.55
N ASN A 287 5.21 21.73 -9.42
CA ASN A 287 6.47 22.38 -9.08
C ASN A 287 7.59 21.36 -8.83
N VAL A 288 7.30 20.25 -8.14
CA VAL A 288 8.26 19.14 -7.95
C VAL A 288 8.69 18.54 -9.29
N LEU A 289 7.75 18.31 -10.22
CA LEU A 289 8.05 17.78 -11.55
C LEU A 289 8.89 18.76 -12.38
N LYS A 290 8.58 20.06 -12.31
CA LYS A 290 9.39 21.10 -12.96
C LYS A 290 10.83 21.10 -12.43
N ALA A 291 10.99 21.09 -11.10
CA ALA A 291 12.31 21.03 -10.47
C ALA A 291 13.05 19.73 -10.76
N ALA A 292 12.33 18.61 -10.90
CA ALA A 292 12.90 17.32 -11.30
C ALA A 292 13.44 17.38 -12.74
N ALA A 293 12.70 17.99 -13.67
CA ALA A 293 13.14 18.20 -15.04
C ALA A 293 14.38 19.11 -15.12
N GLU A 294 14.40 20.22 -14.37
CA GLU A 294 15.55 21.12 -14.27
C GLU A 294 16.81 20.41 -13.74
N LYS A 295 16.65 19.46 -12.80
CA LYS A 295 17.74 18.65 -12.24
C LYS A 295 18.03 17.37 -13.02
N GLN A 296 17.44 17.21 -14.21
CA GLN A 296 17.63 16.05 -15.11
C GLN A 296 17.36 14.71 -14.39
N ILE A 297 16.27 14.66 -13.61
CA ILE A 297 15.82 13.43 -12.96
C ILE A 297 15.04 12.59 -13.98
N ASP A 298 15.37 11.31 -14.10
CA ASP A 298 14.79 10.41 -15.09
C ASP A 298 13.33 10.05 -14.80
N GLY A 299 12.89 10.14 -13.54
CA GLY A 299 11.49 9.93 -13.19
C GLY A 299 11.14 10.27 -11.76
N VAL A 300 9.87 10.59 -11.54
CA VAL A 300 9.27 10.80 -10.23
C VAL A 300 8.39 9.61 -9.89
N LEU A 301 8.62 9.01 -8.73
CA LEU A 301 7.98 7.80 -8.23
C LEU A 301 7.14 8.11 -7.00
N THR A 302 6.17 7.25 -6.69
CA THR A 302 5.46 7.27 -5.41
C THR A 302 5.01 5.87 -5.05
N SER A 303 5.01 5.54 -3.77
CA SER A 303 4.41 4.31 -3.26
C SER A 303 3.47 4.63 -2.11
N TYR A 304 2.21 4.19 -2.22
CA TYR A 304 1.12 4.58 -1.31
C TYR A 304 0.13 3.43 -1.12
N GLY A 305 -0.65 3.47 -0.03
CA GLY A 305 -1.78 2.54 0.17
C GLY A 305 -2.92 2.91 -0.78
N GLN A 306 -3.39 1.96 -1.58
CA GLN A 306 -4.35 2.23 -2.65
C GLN A 306 -5.73 2.54 -2.10
N THR A 307 -6.26 3.68 -2.51
CA THR A 307 -7.67 4.03 -2.42
C THR A 307 -8.13 4.59 -3.78
N PRO A 308 -9.43 4.49 -4.12
CA PRO A 308 -9.96 5.09 -5.35
C PRO A 308 -9.64 6.59 -5.47
N GLU A 309 -9.67 7.30 -4.34
CA GLU A 309 -9.37 8.73 -4.24
C GLU A 309 -7.91 9.04 -4.56
N LEU A 310 -6.96 8.32 -3.94
CA LEU A 310 -5.54 8.50 -4.18
C LEU A 310 -5.16 8.08 -5.60
N ASN A 311 -5.70 6.98 -6.11
CA ASN A 311 -5.48 6.55 -7.49
C ASN A 311 -5.91 7.65 -8.47
N LYS A 312 -7.11 8.22 -8.28
CA LYS A 312 -7.60 9.34 -9.08
C LYS A 312 -6.71 10.58 -8.96
N PHE A 313 -6.23 10.90 -7.75
CA PHE A 313 -5.31 12.02 -7.53
C PHE A 313 -4.01 11.85 -8.32
N TRP A 314 -3.34 10.70 -8.20
CA TRP A 314 -2.08 10.45 -8.90
C TRP A 314 -2.26 10.41 -10.42
N GLN A 315 -3.29 9.72 -10.91
CA GLN A 315 -3.60 9.64 -12.34
C GLN A 315 -3.93 11.02 -12.94
N LYS A 316 -4.72 11.85 -12.23
CA LYS A 316 -5.02 13.23 -12.67
C LYS A 316 -3.76 14.09 -12.80
N ASN A 317 -2.72 13.81 -12.01
CA ASN A 317 -1.43 14.48 -12.09
C ASN A 317 -0.45 13.83 -13.09
N GLY A 318 -0.91 12.85 -13.88
CA GLY A 318 -0.15 12.20 -14.94
C GLY A 318 0.78 11.08 -14.46
N PHE A 319 0.56 10.53 -13.26
CA PHE A 319 1.27 9.34 -12.82
C PHE A 319 0.58 8.09 -13.34
N LEU A 320 1.37 7.13 -13.82
CA LEU A 320 0.93 5.83 -14.29
C LEU A 320 1.17 4.78 -13.20
N ILE A 321 0.15 4.01 -12.85
CA ILE A 321 0.23 2.96 -11.83
C ILE A 321 0.85 1.72 -12.48
N VAL A 322 2.05 1.34 -12.05
CA VAL A 322 2.83 0.24 -12.65
C VAL A 322 2.73 -1.08 -11.88
N ASP A 323 2.46 -1.01 -10.57
CA ASP A 323 2.41 -2.18 -9.71
C ASP A 323 1.33 -2.01 -8.63
N GLU A 324 0.67 -3.11 -8.33
CA GLU A 324 -0.30 -3.20 -7.25
C GLU A 324 0.12 -4.36 -6.36
N GLY A 325 0.59 -4.03 -5.16
CA GLY A 325 1.06 -4.96 -4.16
C GLY A 325 -0.03 -5.96 -3.80
N LYS A 326 0.32 -7.25 -3.84
CA LYS A 326 -0.62 -8.35 -3.58
C LYS A 326 -0.98 -8.51 -2.10
N LYS A 327 -0.14 -7.99 -1.18
CA LYS A 327 -0.32 -8.09 0.27
C LYS A 327 -0.91 -6.81 0.83
N ARG A 328 -1.96 -6.95 1.64
CA ARG A 328 -2.52 -5.85 2.42
C ARG A 328 -1.57 -5.45 3.55
N ASN A 329 -1.37 -4.15 3.73
CA ASN A 329 -0.62 -3.60 4.84
C ASN A 329 -1.37 -3.90 6.15
N LYS A 330 -0.65 -4.31 7.19
CA LYS A 330 -1.24 -4.64 8.50
C LYS A 330 -1.86 -3.41 9.19
N ALA A 331 -1.29 -2.22 8.97
CA ALA A 331 -1.72 -0.99 9.62
C ALA A 331 -2.93 -0.35 8.91
N SER A 332 -2.91 -0.21 7.58
CA SER A 332 -4.01 0.42 6.82
C SER A 332 -5.04 -0.57 6.27
N GLY A 333 -4.69 -1.85 6.13
CA GLY A 333 -5.52 -2.85 5.46
C GLY A 333 -5.52 -2.74 3.92
N GLU A 334 -4.79 -1.79 3.35
CA GLU A 334 -4.76 -1.51 1.91
C GLU A 334 -3.59 -2.22 1.21
N THR A 335 -3.74 -2.47 -0.09
CA THR A 335 -2.65 -2.91 -0.97
C THR A 335 -1.81 -1.72 -1.42
N SER A 336 -0.49 -1.87 -1.52
CA SER A 336 0.37 -0.76 -1.97
C SER A 336 0.29 -0.55 -3.48
N ALA A 337 0.29 0.67 -4.00
CA ALA A 337 0.57 0.97 -5.41
C ALA A 337 2.00 1.49 -5.56
N LEU A 338 2.59 1.24 -6.72
CA LEU A 338 3.73 2.00 -7.22
C LEU A 338 3.24 2.78 -8.45
N ALA A 339 3.43 4.10 -8.44
CA ALA A 339 3.10 4.95 -9.56
C ALA A 339 4.31 5.78 -10.01
N VAL A 340 4.38 6.04 -11.31
CA VAL A 340 5.54 6.65 -11.97
C VAL A 340 5.10 7.74 -12.93
N LYS A 341 5.81 8.85 -12.92
CA LYS A 341 5.76 9.86 -13.98
C LYS A 341 7.17 10.13 -14.46
N THR A 342 7.38 10.14 -15.77
CA THR A 342 8.70 10.30 -16.36
C THR A 342 8.59 11.00 -17.72
N ASP A 343 9.56 11.88 -17.99
CA ASP A 343 9.78 12.48 -19.30
C ASP A 343 10.96 11.79 -20.03
N SER A 344 11.66 10.85 -19.38
CA SER A 344 12.73 10.05 -19.96
C SER A 344 12.16 8.96 -20.87
N ASN A 345 12.52 8.98 -22.16
CA ASN A 345 12.05 8.00 -23.13
C ASN A 345 12.37 6.56 -22.73
N CYS A 346 13.53 6.33 -22.11
CA CYS A 346 13.96 4.99 -21.70
C CYS A 346 13.08 4.45 -20.56
N VAL A 347 12.87 5.25 -19.52
CA VAL A 347 12.01 4.86 -18.39
C VAL A 347 10.56 4.75 -18.83
N LYS A 348 10.08 5.68 -19.68
CA LYS A 348 8.72 5.68 -20.21
C LYS A 348 8.42 4.40 -20.99
N PHE A 349 9.33 3.97 -21.87
CA PHE A 349 9.18 2.72 -22.62
C PHE A 349 9.01 1.51 -21.69
N VAL A 350 9.82 1.43 -20.63
CA VAL A 350 9.70 0.33 -19.66
C VAL A 350 8.40 0.40 -18.85
N VAL A 351 7.97 1.60 -18.44
CA VAL A 351 6.71 1.80 -17.72
C VAL A 351 5.51 1.38 -18.57
N GLU A 352 5.45 1.82 -19.83
CA GLU A 352 4.39 1.45 -20.78
C GLU A 352 4.38 -0.06 -21.05
N ARG A 353 5.57 -0.67 -21.22
CA ARG A 353 5.71 -2.12 -21.37
C ARG A 353 5.21 -2.88 -20.14
N LEU A 354 5.52 -2.41 -18.93
CA LEU A 354 5.04 -3.03 -17.68
C LEU A 354 3.52 -2.98 -17.56
N ILE A 355 2.90 -1.84 -17.86
CA ILE A 355 1.45 -1.67 -17.82
C ILE A 355 0.77 -2.57 -18.86
N ARG A 356 1.30 -2.60 -20.09
CA ARG A 356 0.83 -3.48 -21.15
C ARG A 356 0.94 -4.95 -20.73
N ASN A 357 2.08 -5.38 -20.19
CA ASN A 357 2.28 -6.75 -19.73
C ASN A 357 1.28 -7.13 -18.63
N LYS A 358 0.99 -6.21 -17.69
CA LYS A 358 -0.04 -6.42 -16.66
C LYS A 358 -1.44 -6.60 -17.25
N HIS A 359 -1.82 -5.80 -18.24
CA HIS A 359 -3.09 -5.99 -18.94
C HIS A 359 -3.15 -7.32 -19.69
N LEU A 360 -2.04 -7.72 -20.33
CA LEU A 360 -1.94 -9.01 -20.99
C LEU A 360 -2.06 -10.17 -20.00
N GLU A 361 -1.47 -10.08 -18.80
CA GLU A 361 -1.61 -11.08 -17.74
C GLU A 361 -3.09 -11.29 -17.33
N GLN A 362 -3.91 -10.24 -17.40
CA GLN A 362 -5.33 -10.29 -17.07
C GLN A 362 -6.24 -10.66 -18.25
N SER A 363 -5.73 -10.56 -19.48
CA SER A 363 -6.50 -10.88 -20.69
C SER A 363 -6.40 -12.36 -21.08
N SER A 364 -7.39 -12.84 -21.81
CA SER A 364 -7.41 -14.17 -22.44
C SER A 364 -6.49 -14.30 -23.67
N THR A 365 -5.55 -13.36 -23.86
CA THR A 365 -4.62 -13.39 -25.00
C THR A 365 -3.74 -14.64 -24.91
N SER A 366 -3.71 -15.44 -25.98
CA SER A 366 -2.89 -16.65 -26.08
C SER A 366 -1.40 -16.29 -26.06
N PHE A 367 -0.58 -17.23 -25.60
CA PHE A 367 0.87 -17.04 -25.48
C PHE A 367 1.54 -16.74 -26.85
N SER A 368 1.00 -17.30 -27.93
CA SER A 368 1.53 -17.14 -29.29
C SER A 368 1.39 -15.71 -29.82
N ASP A 369 0.35 -14.99 -29.38
CA ASP A 369 0.05 -13.61 -29.79
C ASP A 369 0.80 -12.58 -28.94
N LEU A 370 1.61 -13.02 -27.99
CA LEU A 370 2.36 -12.11 -27.14
C LEU A 370 3.48 -11.42 -27.92
N PRO A 371 3.66 -10.10 -27.71
CA PRO A 371 4.80 -9.36 -28.23
C PRO A 371 6.14 -10.02 -27.87
N LEU A 372 7.13 -9.90 -28.78
CA LEU A 372 8.44 -10.54 -28.62
C LEU A 372 9.15 -10.09 -27.34
N ASP A 373 9.07 -8.80 -27.02
CA ASP A 373 9.67 -8.23 -25.81
C ASP A 373 9.00 -8.74 -24.53
N THR A 374 7.67 -8.92 -24.52
CA THR A 374 6.95 -9.56 -23.41
C THR A 374 7.39 -11.01 -23.21
N ARG A 375 7.59 -11.77 -24.29
CA ARG A 375 8.08 -13.16 -24.21
C ARG A 375 9.50 -13.24 -23.67
N GLU A 376 10.35 -12.30 -24.06
CA GLU A 376 11.72 -12.21 -23.53
C GLU A 376 11.73 -11.86 -22.04
N ASP A 377 10.89 -10.92 -21.60
CA ASP A 377 10.70 -10.61 -20.18
C ASP A 377 10.22 -11.85 -19.41
N TYR A 378 9.30 -12.62 -19.99
CA TYR A 378 8.81 -13.86 -19.38
C TYR A 378 9.92 -14.91 -19.26
N ARG A 379 10.72 -15.12 -20.32
CA ARG A 379 11.88 -16.03 -20.30
C ARG A 379 12.86 -15.63 -19.20
N LYS A 380 13.24 -14.35 -19.11
CA LYS A 380 14.13 -13.82 -18.05
C LYS A 380 13.57 -14.07 -16.66
N LYS A 381 12.29 -13.74 -16.44
CA LYS A 381 11.63 -13.93 -15.13
C LYS A 381 11.57 -15.40 -14.72
N LEU A 382 11.30 -16.31 -15.65
CA LEU A 382 11.31 -17.75 -15.40
C LEU A 382 12.72 -18.28 -15.10
N MET A 383 13.75 -17.81 -15.83
CA MET A 383 15.16 -18.13 -15.53
C MET A 383 15.60 -17.63 -14.15
N HIS A 384 15.18 -16.43 -13.75
CA HIS A 384 15.45 -15.92 -12.40
C HIS A 384 14.73 -16.74 -11.32
N PHE A 385 13.53 -17.22 -11.62
CA PHE A 385 12.78 -18.09 -10.72
C PHE A 385 13.42 -19.48 -10.58
N SER A 386 13.83 -20.13 -11.68
CA SER A 386 14.47 -21.45 -11.66
C SER A 386 15.78 -21.45 -10.86
N ARG A 387 16.58 -20.38 -10.99
CA ARG A 387 17.80 -20.14 -10.18
C ARG A 387 17.52 -19.76 -8.72
N GLY A 388 16.26 -19.48 -8.40
CA GLY A 388 15.78 -19.26 -7.04
C GLY A 388 15.82 -17.83 -6.52
N HIS A 389 16.01 -16.84 -7.40
CA HIS A 389 16.09 -15.42 -7.05
C HIS A 389 14.72 -14.73 -7.04
N ARG A 390 13.71 -15.33 -7.70
CA ARG A 390 12.32 -14.83 -7.73
C ARG A 390 11.34 -15.71 -6.95
N SER A 391 10.22 -15.11 -6.53
CA SER A 391 9.14 -15.81 -5.86
C SER A 391 8.19 -16.48 -6.85
N LEU A 392 7.49 -17.53 -6.41
CA LEU A 392 6.51 -18.24 -7.23
C LEU A 392 5.33 -17.33 -7.61
N ASP A 393 4.89 -16.47 -6.68
CA ASP A 393 3.82 -15.51 -6.90
C ASP A 393 4.14 -14.51 -8.02
N ASP A 394 5.41 -14.18 -8.24
CA ASP A 394 5.84 -13.23 -9.28
C ASP A 394 5.84 -13.85 -10.69
N VAL A 395 5.93 -15.17 -10.80
CA VAL A 395 5.96 -15.89 -12.09
C VAL A 395 4.67 -16.67 -12.36
N TRP A 396 3.78 -16.80 -11.38
CA TRP A 396 2.51 -17.53 -11.52
C TRP A 396 1.67 -17.11 -12.74
N PRO A 397 1.47 -15.79 -13.03
CA PRO A 397 0.71 -15.38 -14.22
C PRO A 397 1.35 -15.84 -15.54
N ILE A 398 2.67 -15.96 -15.58
CA ILE A 398 3.42 -16.44 -16.75
C ILE A 398 3.19 -17.93 -16.92
N ILE A 399 3.31 -18.71 -15.83
CA ILE A 399 3.07 -20.15 -15.82
C ILE A 399 1.63 -20.46 -16.24
N ASN A 400 0.68 -19.67 -15.76
CA ASN A 400 -0.74 -19.77 -16.12
C ASN A 400 -0.95 -19.67 -17.64
N LYS A 401 -0.37 -18.66 -18.29
CA LYS A 401 -0.46 -18.50 -19.76
C LYS A 401 0.21 -19.62 -20.53
N ILE A 402 1.35 -20.11 -20.05
CA ILE A 402 2.04 -21.24 -20.67
C ILE A 402 1.16 -22.51 -20.56
N ALA A 403 0.54 -22.76 -19.41
CA ALA A 403 -0.36 -23.89 -19.21
C ALA A 403 -1.57 -23.86 -20.15
N VAL A 404 -2.19 -22.69 -20.36
CA VAL A 404 -3.27 -22.51 -21.34
C VAL A 404 -2.80 -22.84 -22.75
N ALA A 405 -1.63 -22.33 -23.16
CA ALA A 405 -1.10 -22.57 -24.51
C ALA A 405 -0.71 -24.03 -24.77
N ILE A 406 -0.27 -24.78 -23.75
CA ILE A 406 0.03 -26.21 -23.86
C ILE A 406 -1.26 -27.00 -24.13
N GLU A 407 -2.35 -26.70 -23.42
CA GLU A 407 -3.64 -27.37 -23.60
C GLU A 407 -4.27 -27.06 -24.97
N GLU A 408 -4.17 -25.81 -25.45
CA GLU A 408 -4.56 -25.44 -26.81
C GLU A 408 -3.82 -26.27 -27.86
N LYS A 409 -2.50 -26.47 -27.70
CA LYS A 409 -1.72 -27.31 -28.63
C LYS A 409 -2.07 -28.80 -28.53
N GLN A 410 -2.31 -29.32 -27.32
CA GLN A 410 -2.70 -30.72 -27.12
C GLN A 410 -4.08 -31.01 -27.72
N SER A 411 -5.03 -30.08 -27.60
CA SER A 411 -6.35 -30.21 -28.24
C SER A 411 -6.30 -30.10 -29.77
N LEU A 412 -5.40 -29.27 -30.32
CA LEU A 412 -5.17 -29.16 -31.77
C LEU A 412 -4.46 -30.40 -32.36
N CYS A 413 -3.51 -31.01 -31.65
CA CYS A 413 -2.87 -32.28 -32.06
C CYS A 413 -3.74 -33.53 -31.83
N GLY A 414 -4.82 -33.41 -31.05
CA GLY A 414 -5.73 -34.51 -30.72
C GLY A 414 -6.62 -35.01 -31.88
N THR A 415 -6.50 -34.45 -33.08
CA THR A 415 -7.21 -34.91 -34.29
C THR A 415 -6.34 -35.67 -35.29
N SER A 416 -5.07 -35.95 -34.98
CA SER A 416 -4.26 -36.93 -35.70
C SER A 416 -3.93 -38.10 -34.77
N GLY A 417 -4.63 -39.21 -34.98
CA GLY A 417 -4.55 -40.40 -34.13
C GLY A 417 -3.14 -40.96 -33.98
N LEU A 418 -2.75 -41.21 -32.74
CA LEU A 418 -1.85 -42.27 -32.33
C LEU A 418 -2.22 -42.64 -30.89
N GLU A 419 -3.15 -43.59 -30.78
CA GLU A 419 -3.26 -44.44 -29.60
C GLU A 419 -1.94 -45.22 -29.45
N THR A 420 -0.96 -44.66 -28.75
CA THR A 420 0.10 -45.49 -28.20
C THR A 420 -0.44 -46.14 -26.93
N LYS A 421 -0.89 -47.39 -27.08
CA LYS A 421 -1.17 -48.31 -25.96
C LYS A 421 0.00 -48.27 -24.97
N PRO A 422 -0.25 -48.30 -23.65
CA PRO A 422 0.81 -48.51 -22.68
C PRO A 422 1.26 -49.97 -22.83
N SER A 423 2.42 -50.18 -23.45
CA SER A 423 3.10 -51.47 -23.35
C SER A 423 3.81 -51.52 -22.00
N ASP A 424 3.41 -52.51 -21.21
CA ASP A 424 4.12 -52.91 -20.01
C ASP A 424 5.59 -53.15 -20.33
N GLN A 425 6.45 -52.54 -19.49
CA GLN A 425 7.91 -52.67 -19.37
C GLN A 425 8.71 -51.42 -19.74
N CYS A 426 8.74 -50.45 -18.81
CA CYS A 426 9.97 -49.71 -18.54
C CYS A 426 10.02 -49.30 -17.06
N THR A 427 10.82 -50.02 -16.30
CA THR A 427 11.19 -49.66 -14.93
C THR A 427 12.35 -48.66 -14.97
N LYS A 428 12.28 -47.67 -14.05
CA LYS A 428 13.31 -46.70 -13.63
C LYS A 428 13.27 -45.30 -14.30
N THR A 429 12.73 -44.35 -13.52
CA THR A 429 13.05 -42.92 -13.48
C THR A 429 13.05 -42.15 -14.81
N SER A 430 11.86 -41.82 -15.31
CA SER A 430 11.65 -40.55 -16.02
C SER A 430 10.48 -39.84 -15.35
N GLU A 431 10.77 -38.80 -14.56
CA GLU A 431 9.72 -37.97 -13.96
C GLU A 431 8.88 -37.34 -15.09
N VAL A 432 7.63 -37.77 -15.20
CA VAL A 432 6.68 -37.17 -16.16
C VAL A 432 6.51 -35.70 -15.77
N ASN A 433 6.90 -34.77 -16.65
CA ASN A 433 6.74 -33.34 -16.42
C ASN A 433 5.24 -33.03 -16.26
N PRO A 434 4.76 -32.59 -15.10
CA PRO A 434 3.34 -32.40 -14.86
C PRO A 434 2.77 -31.13 -15.46
N LEU A 435 3.58 -30.31 -16.14
CA LEU A 435 3.06 -29.39 -17.16
C LEU A 435 2.34 -30.14 -18.31
N LEU A 436 2.55 -31.46 -18.44
CA LEU A 436 1.91 -32.32 -19.44
C LEU A 436 0.82 -33.23 -18.83
N VAL A 437 0.60 -33.18 -17.51
CA VAL A 437 -0.42 -33.97 -16.83
C VAL A 437 -1.70 -33.13 -16.71
N SER A 438 -2.79 -33.64 -17.29
CA SER A 438 -4.08 -32.93 -17.40
C SER A 438 -4.64 -32.43 -16.06
N THR A 439 -4.44 -33.16 -14.96
CA THR A 439 -4.87 -32.76 -13.62
C THR A 439 -4.08 -31.59 -13.04
N CYS A 440 -2.79 -31.47 -13.36
CA CYS A 440 -1.95 -30.34 -12.92
C CYS A 440 -2.24 -29.09 -13.75
N LEU A 441 -2.50 -29.23 -15.05
CA LEU A 441 -2.89 -28.13 -15.93
C LEU A 441 -4.14 -27.38 -15.43
N ILE A 442 -5.12 -28.09 -14.87
CA ILE A 442 -6.33 -27.47 -14.29
C ILE A 442 -5.99 -26.50 -13.15
N GLU A 443 -5.07 -26.88 -12.26
CA GLU A 443 -4.67 -26.01 -11.14
C GLU A 443 -3.75 -24.86 -11.59
N LEU A 444 -2.86 -25.11 -12.56
CA LEU A 444 -1.97 -24.08 -13.11
C LEU A 444 -2.76 -22.98 -13.87
N LYS A 445 -3.91 -23.32 -14.45
CA LYS A 445 -4.84 -22.38 -15.10
C LYS A 445 -5.59 -21.46 -14.13
N LYS A 446 -5.51 -21.66 -12.82
CA LYS A 446 -6.15 -20.75 -11.86
C LYS A 446 -5.35 -19.46 -11.67
N PRO A 447 -6.00 -18.30 -11.50
CA PRO A 447 -5.33 -17.01 -11.33
C PRO A 447 -4.54 -16.91 -10.02
N ILE A 448 -4.94 -17.67 -9.00
CA ILE A 448 -4.32 -17.71 -7.68
C ILE A 448 -3.85 -19.13 -7.40
N ILE A 449 -2.63 -19.26 -6.90
CA ILE A 449 -2.06 -20.54 -6.49
C ILE A 449 -2.82 -21.14 -5.31
N ASN A 450 -3.33 -22.36 -5.48
CA ASN A 450 -3.80 -23.17 -4.38
C ASN A 450 -2.65 -24.06 -3.88
N VAL A 451 -1.91 -23.56 -2.89
CA VAL A 451 -0.70 -24.23 -2.37
C VAL A 451 -1.02 -25.62 -1.83
N GLU A 452 -2.15 -25.78 -1.11
CA GLU A 452 -2.54 -27.06 -0.52
C GLU A 452 -2.84 -28.10 -1.60
N ARG A 453 -3.58 -27.70 -2.64
CA ARG A 453 -3.92 -28.60 -3.74
C ARG A 453 -2.69 -28.98 -4.57
N MET A 454 -1.81 -28.03 -4.85
CA MET A 454 -0.54 -28.27 -5.55
C MET A 454 0.39 -29.18 -4.73
N ALA A 455 0.46 -28.97 -3.41
CA ALA A 455 1.23 -29.80 -2.50
C ALA A 455 0.72 -31.26 -2.50
N GLN A 456 -0.59 -31.46 -2.48
CA GLN A 456 -1.21 -32.79 -2.62
C GLN A 456 -0.87 -33.47 -3.95
N LEU A 457 -0.97 -32.75 -5.07
CA LEU A 457 -0.68 -33.28 -6.41
C LEU A 457 0.78 -33.74 -6.55
N PHE A 458 1.71 -33.05 -5.88
CA PHE A 458 3.14 -33.37 -5.94
C PHE A 458 3.61 -34.32 -4.82
N GLY A 459 2.74 -34.70 -3.89
CA GLY A 459 3.11 -35.54 -2.74
C GLY A 459 4.10 -34.86 -1.78
N ILE A 460 4.04 -33.53 -1.66
CA ILE A 460 4.93 -32.72 -0.82
C ILE A 460 4.13 -31.84 0.14
N SER A 461 4.80 -31.21 1.11
CA SER A 461 4.16 -30.31 2.07
C SER A 461 4.60 -28.86 1.91
N GLY A 462 3.62 -27.95 1.84
CA GLY A 462 3.83 -26.51 1.96
C GLY A 462 4.41 -25.82 0.72
N ILE A 463 4.40 -24.48 0.75
CA ILE A 463 4.76 -23.63 -0.39
C ILE A 463 6.23 -23.79 -0.84
N LYS A 464 7.14 -24.10 0.09
CA LYS A 464 8.57 -24.27 -0.22
C LYS A 464 8.80 -25.50 -1.10
N GLY A 465 8.15 -26.62 -0.77
CA GLY A 465 8.20 -27.83 -1.58
C GLY A 465 7.65 -27.57 -2.98
N VAL A 466 6.44 -26.99 -3.07
CA VAL A 466 5.81 -26.62 -4.36
C VAL A 466 6.73 -25.73 -5.19
N THR A 467 7.36 -24.74 -4.55
CA THR A 467 8.29 -23.83 -5.23
C THR A 467 9.51 -24.59 -5.77
N GLN A 468 10.12 -25.48 -5.00
CA GLN A 468 11.32 -26.22 -5.41
C GLN A 468 11.04 -27.14 -6.61
N VAL A 469 9.91 -27.83 -6.57
CA VAL A 469 9.47 -28.71 -7.66
C VAL A 469 9.22 -27.89 -8.93
N MET A 470 8.48 -26.78 -8.84
CA MET A 470 8.23 -25.90 -9.98
C MET A 470 9.52 -25.31 -10.57
N ARG A 471 10.54 -25.02 -9.74
CA ARG A 471 11.84 -24.53 -10.21
C ARG A 471 12.54 -25.55 -11.09
N LYS A 472 12.57 -26.82 -10.67
CA LYS A 472 13.20 -27.92 -11.41
C LYS A 472 12.55 -28.06 -12.79
N TRP A 473 11.23 -28.11 -12.85
CA TRP A 473 10.53 -28.30 -14.13
C TRP A 473 10.62 -27.10 -15.06
N ILE A 474 10.60 -25.88 -14.53
CA ILE A 474 10.81 -24.69 -15.35
C ILE A 474 12.23 -24.67 -15.91
N LEU A 475 13.23 -25.12 -15.14
CA LEU A 475 14.59 -25.26 -15.63
C LEU A 475 14.67 -26.26 -16.79
N GLU A 476 14.12 -27.46 -16.59
CA GLU A 476 14.05 -28.48 -17.63
C GLU A 476 13.34 -27.96 -18.89
N ALA A 477 12.16 -27.34 -18.73
CA ALA A 477 11.39 -26.80 -19.85
C ALA A 477 12.14 -25.70 -20.64
N LEU A 478 12.95 -24.87 -19.96
CA LEU A 478 13.76 -23.82 -20.58
C LEU A 478 15.02 -24.37 -21.27
N GLU A 479 15.53 -25.52 -20.85
CA GLU A 479 16.65 -26.20 -21.53
C GLU A 479 16.20 -26.91 -22.81
N PHE A 480 14.94 -27.33 -22.88
CA PHE A 480 14.32 -27.92 -24.08
C PHE A 480 13.81 -26.88 -25.11
N CYS A 481 13.76 -25.58 -24.77
CA CYS A 481 13.18 -24.49 -25.58
C CYS A 481 14.16 -23.34 -25.90
#